data_AF-A0A962LIE4-F1
#
_entry.id   AF-A0A962LIE4-F1
#
_cell.length_a   1.000
_cell.length_b   1.000
_cell.length_c   1.000
_cell.angle_alpha   90.00
_cell.angle_beta   90.00
_cell.angle_gamma   90.00
#
_symmetry.space_group_name_H-M   'P 1'
#
loop_
_entity.id
_entity.type
_entity.pdbx_description
1 polymer ?
#
loop_
_entity_poly.entity_id
_entity_poly.type
_entity_poly.pdbx_seq_one_letter_code
_entity_poly.pdbx_strand_id
1 'polypeptide(L)'
;QYNRDSNGELHPLPRPSVDTGMGLERISAVMQHVHSNYDIDLFQELIKAAARETHTQNLEDNSLKVIADHIRACAFLITDGVIPSSEGRGYVLRRIIRRAIRHGYRLGQKEPFFYRLVADLSNVMGEAYPELPAAKERVAGVLQQEEERFAETLEHGMQVLEGALSKKIKVLDGETAFRLYDTFGFPLDLTADIARERGISVDNEGFEKAM
;
A
#
# COMPACT_ATOMS: atom_id res chain seq x y z
N GLN A 1 0.30 19.93 26.25
CA GLN A 1 -0.21 21.18 26.87
C GLN A 1 -1.72 21.16 27.04
N TYR A 2 -2.48 20.67 26.05
CA TYR A 2 -3.95 20.63 26.12
C TYR A 2 -4.49 19.24 25.72
N ASN A 3 -5.71 18.94 26.17
CA ASN A 3 -6.56 17.87 25.68
C ASN A 3 -7.66 18.49 24.80
N ARG A 4 -7.84 18.01 23.57
CA ARG A 4 -8.88 18.50 22.66
C ARG A 4 -10.12 17.60 22.76
N ASP A 5 -11.27 18.17 23.10
CA ASP A 5 -12.52 17.42 23.17
C ASP A 5 -13.22 17.27 21.81
N SER A 6 -14.38 16.60 21.78
CA SER A 6 -15.17 16.37 20.57
C SER A 6 -15.76 17.63 19.95
N ASN A 7 -15.90 18.71 20.72
CA ASN A 7 -16.35 20.02 20.24
C ASN A 7 -15.16 20.86 19.73
N GLY A 8 -13.94 20.36 19.90
CA GLY A 8 -12.70 21.02 19.50
C GLY A 8 -12.14 21.98 20.55
N GLU A 9 -12.69 22.02 21.75
CA GLU A 9 -12.23 22.87 22.85
C GLU A 9 -10.94 22.31 23.47
N LEU A 10 -10.03 23.22 23.86
CA LEU A 10 -8.71 22.87 24.41
C LEU A 10 -8.71 23.02 25.93
N HIS A 11 -8.70 21.89 26.62
CA HIS A 11 -8.64 21.81 28.08
C HIS A 11 -7.18 21.69 28.54
N PRO A 12 -6.67 22.53 29.46
CA PRO A 12 -5.32 22.39 29.99
C PRO A 12 -5.09 20.99 30.57
N LEU A 13 -3.95 20.38 30.25
CA LEU A 13 -3.59 19.10 30.85
C LEU A 13 -3.28 19.30 32.35
N PRO A 14 -3.67 18.35 33.23
CA PRO A 14 -3.39 18.45 34.67
C PRO A 14 -1.90 18.54 35.00
N ARG A 15 -1.07 17.94 34.15
CA ARG A 15 0.39 17.97 34.23
C ARG A 15 0.93 18.20 32.82
N PRO A 16 1.67 19.30 32.58
CA PRO A 16 2.39 19.48 31.33
C PRO A 16 3.40 18.34 31.14
N SER A 17 3.31 17.67 29.99
CA SER A 17 4.18 16.57 29.59
C SER A 17 4.89 16.89 28.29
N VAL A 18 5.95 16.14 28.00
CA VAL A 18 6.72 16.23 26.75
C VAL A 18 6.52 14.92 25.97
N ASP A 19 6.33 15.05 24.67
CA ASP A 19 6.23 13.95 23.70
C ASP A 19 7.17 14.27 22.53
N THR A 20 8.04 13.33 22.15
CA THR A 20 9.04 13.52 21.10
C THR A 20 8.98 12.37 20.11
N GLY A 21 9.14 12.67 18.82
CA GLY A 21 9.24 11.66 17.77
C GLY A 21 10.41 11.96 16.82
N MET A 22 11.20 10.94 16.52
CA MET A 22 12.25 10.99 15.50
C MET A 22 12.02 9.83 14.53
N GLY A 23 11.83 10.12 13.25
CA GLY A 23 11.63 9.08 12.24
C GLY A 23 12.91 8.29 12.02
N LEU A 24 12.89 7.00 12.38
CA LEU A 24 14.08 6.13 12.33
C LEU A 24 14.71 6.12 10.94
N GLU A 25 13.91 5.92 9.89
CA GLU A 25 14.41 5.84 8.51
C GLU A 25 14.99 7.18 8.04
N ARG A 26 14.47 8.30 8.56
CA ARG A 26 14.99 9.63 8.22
C ARG A 26 16.35 9.90 8.87
N ILE A 27 16.50 9.57 10.16
CA ILE A 27 17.80 9.73 10.82
C ILE A 27 18.82 8.71 10.26
N SER A 28 18.38 7.50 9.91
CA SER A 28 19.22 6.51 9.23
C SER A 28 19.73 7.04 7.89
N ALA A 29 18.90 7.71 7.08
CA ALA A 29 19.36 8.31 5.82
C ALA A 29 20.49 9.33 6.05
N VAL A 30 20.36 10.20 7.06
CA VAL A 30 21.41 11.16 7.43
C VAL A 30 22.69 10.45 7.89
N MET A 31 22.55 9.44 8.76
CA MET A 31 23.68 8.69 9.32
C MET A 31 24.40 7.82 8.28
N GLN A 32 23.69 7.40 7.23
CA GLN A 32 24.23 6.61 6.11
C GLN A 32 24.67 7.49 4.93
N HIS A 33 24.63 8.82 5.07
CA HIS A 33 25.02 9.78 4.03
C HIS A 33 24.22 9.66 2.72
N VAL A 34 22.92 9.38 2.81
CA VAL A 34 21.99 9.30 1.68
C VAL A 34 20.85 10.32 1.81
N HIS A 35 20.16 10.63 0.71
CA HIS A 35 19.17 11.71 0.64
C HIS A 35 17.71 11.25 0.72
N SER A 36 17.45 9.96 0.49
CA SER A 36 16.11 9.37 0.56
C SER A 36 16.06 8.29 1.63
N ASN A 37 14.92 8.15 2.30
CA ASN A 37 14.65 7.01 3.17
C ASN A 37 14.79 5.68 2.41
N TYR A 38 14.48 5.67 1.11
CA TYR A 38 14.56 4.47 0.28
C TYR A 38 16.00 4.06 -0.05
N ASP A 39 16.99 4.92 0.22
CA ASP A 39 18.40 4.66 -0.06
C ASP A 39 19.12 4.02 1.14
N ILE A 40 18.44 3.88 2.29
CA ILE A 40 19.01 3.21 3.46
C ILE A 40 19.11 1.70 3.23
N ASP A 41 20.06 1.07 3.93
CA ASP A 41 20.28 -0.38 3.97
C ASP A 41 18.98 -1.22 4.00
N LEU A 42 18.08 -0.97 4.95
CA LEU A 42 16.81 -1.71 5.08
C LEU A 42 15.96 -1.66 3.80
N PHE A 43 15.77 -0.47 3.23
CA PHE A 43 14.95 -0.32 2.03
C PHE A 43 15.65 -0.85 0.78
N GLN A 44 16.97 -0.73 0.69
CA GLN A 44 17.72 -1.27 -0.44
C GLN A 44 17.60 -2.80 -0.53
N GLU A 45 17.59 -3.51 0.59
CA GLU A 45 17.32 -4.95 0.61
C GLU A 45 15.90 -5.28 0.15
N LEU A 46 14.89 -4.54 0.63
CA LEU A 46 13.50 -4.75 0.21
C LEU A 46 13.24 -4.39 -1.26
N ILE A 47 13.88 -3.34 -1.78
CA ILE A 47 13.77 -2.92 -3.18
C ILE A 47 14.40 -3.98 -4.09
N LYS A 48 15.57 -4.53 -3.72
CA LYS A 48 16.18 -5.66 -4.46
C LYS A 48 15.29 -6.90 -4.44
N ALA A 49 14.67 -7.21 -3.31
CA ALA A 49 13.71 -8.31 -3.20
C ALA A 49 12.48 -8.09 -4.10
N ALA A 50 11.90 -6.89 -4.08
CA ALA A 50 10.81 -6.53 -4.98
C ALA A 50 11.22 -6.62 -6.46
N ALA A 51 12.43 -6.20 -6.82
CA ALA A 51 12.94 -6.31 -8.19
C ALA A 51 13.13 -7.78 -8.61
N ARG A 52 13.64 -8.63 -7.70
CA ARG A 52 13.76 -10.08 -7.90
C ARG A 52 12.40 -10.71 -8.18
N GLU A 53 11.41 -10.42 -7.34
CA GLU A 53 10.06 -10.98 -7.44
C GLU A 53 9.25 -10.41 -8.60
N THR A 54 9.57 -9.23 -9.12
CA THR A 54 8.88 -8.62 -10.29
C THR A 54 9.65 -8.78 -11.59
N HIS A 55 10.87 -9.31 -11.54
CA HIS A 55 11.79 -9.49 -12.67
C HIS A 55 12.19 -8.19 -13.41
N THR A 56 11.90 -7.01 -12.85
CA THR A 56 12.34 -5.74 -13.43
C THR A 56 13.85 -5.56 -13.26
N GLN A 57 14.50 -5.05 -14.31
CA GLN A 57 15.92 -4.66 -14.27
C GLN A 57 16.09 -3.18 -13.88
N ASN A 58 15.00 -2.39 -13.90
CA ASN A 58 15.04 -0.98 -13.55
C ASN A 58 14.82 -0.78 -12.05
N LEU A 59 15.92 -0.76 -11.28
CA LEU A 59 15.88 -0.54 -9.83
C LEU A 59 15.41 0.87 -9.42
N GLU A 60 15.41 1.81 -10.36
CA GLU A 60 14.96 3.19 -10.13
C GLU A 60 13.44 3.36 -10.28
N ASP A 61 12.71 2.32 -10.72
CA ASP A 61 11.26 2.41 -10.85
C ASP A 61 10.59 2.62 -9.48
N ASN A 62 9.83 3.71 -9.35
CA ASN A 62 9.16 4.05 -8.11
C ASN A 62 8.16 2.97 -7.62
N SER A 63 7.70 2.08 -8.49
CA SER A 63 6.87 0.94 -8.12
C SER A 63 7.57 0.01 -7.14
N LEU A 64 8.90 -0.15 -7.23
CA LEU A 64 9.68 -0.94 -6.27
C LEU A 64 9.67 -0.31 -4.88
N LYS A 65 9.78 1.02 -4.80
CA LYS A 65 9.69 1.78 -3.54
C LYS A 65 8.31 1.63 -2.89
N VAL A 66 7.25 1.65 -3.71
CA VAL A 66 5.87 1.43 -3.25
C VAL A 66 5.69 0.01 -2.70
N ILE A 67 6.14 -1.02 -3.45
CA ILE A 67 6.06 -2.42 -3.01
C ILE A 67 6.84 -2.64 -1.70
N ALA A 68 8.05 -2.10 -1.60
CA ALA A 68 8.91 -2.22 -0.42
C ALA A 68 8.31 -1.53 0.82
N ASP A 69 7.64 -0.39 0.65
CA ASP A 69 6.90 0.26 1.75
C ASP A 69 5.65 -0.53 2.13
N HIS A 70 4.87 -0.98 1.16
CA HIS A 70 3.61 -1.65 1.39
C HIS A 70 3.78 -3.02 2.04
N ILE A 71 4.83 -3.78 1.72
CA ILE A 71 5.08 -5.06 2.40
C ILE A 71 5.30 -4.86 3.90
N ARG A 72 5.98 -3.78 4.30
CA ARG A 72 6.17 -3.43 5.72
C ARG A 72 4.82 -3.18 6.39
N ALA A 73 4.02 -2.27 5.84
CA ALA A 73 2.72 -1.91 6.40
C ALA A 73 1.79 -3.13 6.49
N CYS A 74 1.66 -3.89 5.40
CA CYS A 74 0.76 -5.04 5.35
C CYS A 74 1.20 -6.15 6.30
N ALA A 75 2.49 -6.49 6.32
CA ALA A 75 2.99 -7.56 7.17
C ALA A 75 2.78 -7.24 8.66
N PHE A 76 3.13 -6.03 9.11
CA PHE A 76 2.94 -5.65 10.51
C PHE A 76 1.47 -5.54 10.91
N LEU A 77 0.59 -5.01 10.04
CA LEU A 77 -0.85 -5.00 10.30
C LEU A 77 -1.40 -6.43 10.48
N ILE A 78 -0.95 -7.38 9.66
CA ILE A 78 -1.35 -8.78 9.79
C ILE A 78 -0.75 -9.40 11.05
N THR A 79 0.51 -9.14 11.36
CA THR A 79 1.16 -9.56 12.62
C THR A 79 0.33 -9.14 13.83
N ASP A 80 -0.16 -7.90 13.84
CA ASP A 80 -1.00 -7.31 14.90
C ASP A 80 -2.48 -7.74 14.85
N GLY A 81 -2.85 -8.66 13.95
CA GLY A 81 -4.16 -9.30 13.91
C GLY A 81 -5.18 -8.66 12.99
N VAL A 82 -4.79 -7.69 12.14
CA VAL A 82 -5.68 -7.15 11.11
C VAL A 82 -5.78 -8.13 9.94
N ILE A 83 -7.01 -8.45 9.54
CA ILE A 83 -7.30 -9.34 8.41
C ILE A 83 -7.96 -8.54 7.28
N PRO A 84 -7.61 -8.76 6.00
CA PRO A 84 -8.24 -8.07 4.88
C PRO A 84 -9.76 -8.23 4.89
N SER A 85 -10.49 -7.12 4.81
CA SER A 85 -11.97 -7.09 4.79
C SER A 85 -12.49 -5.96 3.91
N SER A 86 -13.81 -5.81 3.81
CA SER A 86 -14.48 -4.69 3.10
C SER A 86 -14.72 -3.47 3.98
N GLU A 87 -14.43 -3.52 5.29
CA GLU A 87 -14.75 -2.43 6.23
C GLU A 87 -13.62 -2.13 7.22
N GLY A 88 -13.61 -0.89 7.73
CA GLY A 88 -12.72 -0.47 8.82
C GLY A 88 -11.23 -0.71 8.55
N ARG A 89 -10.52 -1.26 9.54
CA ARG A 89 -9.06 -1.52 9.46
C ARG A 89 -8.72 -2.56 8.39
N GLY A 90 -9.55 -3.59 8.24
CA GLY A 90 -9.34 -4.64 7.25
C GLY A 90 -9.47 -4.12 5.82
N TYR A 91 -10.34 -3.12 5.58
CA TYR A 91 -10.40 -2.45 4.29
C TYR A 91 -9.14 -1.65 3.99
N VAL A 92 -8.61 -0.90 4.96
CA VAL A 92 -7.33 -0.18 4.78
C VAL A 92 -6.21 -1.15 4.41
N LEU A 93 -6.08 -2.28 5.12
CA LEU A 93 -5.11 -3.33 4.78
C LEU A 93 -5.32 -3.85 3.36
N ARG A 94 -6.55 -4.22 2.99
CA ARG A 94 -6.90 -4.70 1.64
C ARG A 94 -6.46 -3.71 0.55
N ARG A 95 -6.70 -2.41 0.76
CA ARG A 95 -6.33 -1.37 -0.21
C ARG A 95 -4.82 -1.29 -0.44
N ILE A 96 -4.04 -1.34 0.64
CA ILE A 96 -2.57 -1.30 0.56
C ILE A 96 -2.05 -2.56 -0.17
N ILE A 97 -2.59 -3.74 0.14
CA ILE A 97 -2.23 -5.00 -0.54
C ILE A 97 -2.50 -4.88 -2.05
N ARG A 98 -3.72 -4.51 -2.44
CA ARG A 98 -4.12 -4.40 -3.86
C ARG A 98 -3.32 -3.36 -4.62
N ARG A 99 -2.96 -2.26 -3.97
CA ARG A 99 -2.08 -1.24 -4.55
C ARG A 99 -0.66 -1.78 -4.80
N ALA A 100 -0.08 -2.54 -3.87
CA ALA A 100 1.22 -3.17 -4.07
C ALA A 100 1.20 -4.16 -5.24
N ILE A 101 0.16 -4.99 -5.32
CA ILE A 101 -0.03 -5.97 -6.42
C ILE A 101 -0.16 -5.24 -7.77
N ARG A 102 -0.92 -4.14 -7.83
CA ARG A 102 -1.02 -3.32 -9.05
C ARG A 102 0.33 -2.77 -9.49
N HIS A 103 1.19 -2.36 -8.56
CA HIS A 103 2.54 -1.92 -8.87
C HIS A 103 3.42 -3.08 -9.39
N GLY A 104 3.26 -4.29 -8.87
CA GLY A 104 3.87 -5.50 -9.44
C GLY A 104 3.39 -5.78 -10.87
N TYR A 105 2.07 -5.68 -11.10
CA TYR A 105 1.48 -5.83 -12.42
C TYR A 105 2.00 -4.80 -13.43
N ARG A 106 2.15 -3.53 -13.00
CA ARG A 106 2.77 -2.48 -13.81
C ARG A 106 4.22 -2.80 -14.20
N LEU A 107 4.95 -3.50 -13.34
CA LEU A 107 6.31 -3.97 -13.60
C LEU A 107 6.36 -5.26 -14.44
N GLY A 108 5.20 -5.83 -14.80
CA GLY A 108 5.09 -7.02 -15.64
C GLY A 108 4.88 -8.33 -14.87
N GLN A 109 4.77 -8.30 -13.54
CA GLN A 109 4.51 -9.50 -12.75
C GLN A 109 3.02 -9.86 -12.77
N LYS A 110 2.71 -11.06 -13.26
CA LYS A 110 1.35 -11.59 -13.39
C LYS A 110 1.02 -12.69 -12.37
N GLU A 111 2.05 -13.31 -11.80
CA GLU A 111 1.92 -14.36 -10.80
C GLU A 111 2.01 -13.78 -9.37
N PRO A 112 1.41 -14.45 -8.36
CA PRO A 112 1.55 -14.04 -6.97
C PRO A 112 3.01 -13.94 -6.52
N PHE A 113 3.37 -12.79 -5.95
CA PHE A 113 4.75 -12.45 -5.61
C PHE A 113 4.86 -11.75 -4.25
N PHE A 114 3.85 -10.98 -3.84
CA PHE A 114 3.93 -10.06 -2.71
C PHE A 114 4.16 -10.80 -1.38
N TYR A 115 3.53 -11.97 -1.21
CA TYR A 115 3.70 -12.80 -0.02
C TYR A 115 5.15 -13.31 0.18
N ARG A 116 5.95 -13.41 -0.89
CA ARG A 116 7.33 -13.90 -0.81
C ARG A 116 8.25 -12.91 -0.14
N LEU A 117 7.94 -11.61 -0.24
CA LEU A 117 8.69 -10.52 0.38
C LEU A 117 8.63 -10.54 1.92
N VAL A 118 7.71 -11.29 2.52
CA VAL A 118 7.63 -11.46 3.98
C VAL A 118 8.93 -12.08 4.52
N ALA A 119 9.58 -12.96 3.76
CA ALA A 119 10.85 -13.55 4.17
C ALA A 119 11.97 -12.51 4.20
N ASP A 120 12.09 -11.69 3.16
CA ASP A 120 13.09 -10.61 3.10
C ASP A 120 12.85 -9.58 4.20
N LEU A 121 11.58 -9.20 4.44
CA LEU A 121 11.21 -8.31 5.54
C LEU A 121 11.57 -8.86 6.91
N SER A 122 11.28 -10.14 7.15
CA SER A 122 11.65 -10.81 8.40
C SER A 122 13.16 -10.83 8.64
N ASN A 123 13.98 -10.85 7.58
CA ASN A 123 15.43 -10.82 7.72
C ASN A 123 15.93 -9.43 8.12
N VAL A 124 15.36 -8.35 7.57
CA VAL A 124 15.82 -6.98 7.84
C VAL A 124 15.21 -6.37 9.10
N MET A 125 14.09 -6.90 9.61
CA MET A 125 13.40 -6.34 10.79
C MET A 125 13.21 -7.34 11.94
N GLY A 126 13.44 -8.64 11.74
CA GLY A 126 13.05 -9.67 12.71
C GLY A 126 13.76 -9.60 14.06
N GLU A 127 14.96 -9.04 14.13
CA GLU A 127 15.68 -8.85 15.41
C GLU A 127 14.97 -7.83 16.31
N ALA A 128 14.51 -6.72 15.74
CA ALA A 128 13.79 -5.67 16.47
C ALA A 128 12.32 -6.04 16.75
N TYR A 129 11.76 -6.93 15.94
CA TYR A 129 10.34 -7.31 15.97
C TYR A 129 10.17 -8.83 15.93
N PRO A 130 10.46 -9.56 17.02
CA PRO A 130 10.44 -11.03 17.07
C PRO A 130 9.04 -11.63 16.80
N GLU A 131 7.98 -10.86 16.98
CA GLU A 131 6.61 -11.24 16.62
C GLU A 131 6.40 -11.44 15.11
N LEU A 132 7.18 -10.75 14.25
CA LEU A 132 7.07 -10.88 12.80
C LEU A 132 7.60 -12.25 12.31
N PRO A 133 8.81 -12.71 12.67
CA PRO A 133 9.26 -14.08 12.38
C PRO A 133 8.30 -15.14 12.94
N ALA A 134 7.75 -14.93 14.16
CA ALA A 134 6.80 -15.86 14.76
C ALA A 134 5.47 -15.95 13.98
N ALA A 135 5.03 -14.86 13.35
CA ALA A 135 3.82 -14.81 12.54
C ALA A 135 4.05 -15.05 11.03
N LYS A 136 5.29 -15.28 10.60
CA LYS A 136 5.72 -15.27 9.18
C LYS A 136 4.84 -16.11 8.25
N GLU A 137 4.55 -17.36 8.61
CA GLU A 137 3.75 -18.27 7.79
C GLU A 137 2.31 -17.77 7.65
N ARG A 138 1.71 -17.29 8.74
CA ARG A 138 0.37 -16.71 8.75
C ARG A 138 0.30 -15.45 7.89
N VAL A 139 1.27 -14.55 8.04
CA VAL A 139 1.36 -13.32 7.25
C VAL A 139 1.46 -13.64 5.76
N ALA A 140 2.37 -14.54 5.38
CA ALA A 140 2.52 -14.97 3.99
C ALA A 140 1.23 -15.60 3.44
N GLY A 141 0.57 -16.49 4.19
CA GLY A 141 -0.69 -17.11 3.75
C GLY A 141 -1.83 -16.11 3.54
N VAL A 142 -1.98 -15.12 4.42
CA VAL A 142 -3.00 -14.08 4.28
C VAL A 142 -2.73 -13.20 3.04
N LEU A 143 -1.48 -12.82 2.82
CA LEU A 143 -1.11 -12.03 1.64
C LEU A 143 -1.32 -12.81 0.34
N GLN A 144 -0.90 -14.08 0.31
CA GLN A 144 -1.08 -14.94 -0.85
C GLN A 144 -2.56 -15.09 -1.20
N GLN A 145 -3.42 -15.34 -0.22
CA GLN A 145 -4.86 -15.50 -0.45
C GLN A 145 -5.50 -14.22 -1.02
N GLU A 146 -5.17 -13.04 -0.49
CA GLU A 146 -5.71 -11.78 -1.01
C GLU A 146 -5.14 -11.47 -2.42
N GLU A 147 -3.88 -11.83 -2.68
CA GLU A 147 -3.23 -11.65 -3.97
C GLU A 147 -3.84 -12.53 -5.06
N GLU A 148 -4.00 -13.83 -4.80
CA GLU A 148 -4.68 -14.76 -5.71
C GLU A 148 -6.11 -14.31 -6.02
N ARG A 149 -6.87 -13.93 -4.99
CA ARG A 149 -8.24 -13.44 -5.15
C ARG A 149 -8.31 -12.18 -6.00
N PHE A 150 -7.37 -11.25 -5.84
CA PHE A 150 -7.37 -10.01 -6.62
C PHE A 150 -6.88 -10.23 -8.05
N ALA A 151 -5.95 -11.18 -8.27
CA ALA A 151 -5.44 -11.50 -9.60
C ALA A 151 -6.56 -11.94 -10.56
N GLU A 152 -7.57 -12.65 -10.07
CA GLU A 152 -8.75 -13.07 -10.85
C GLU A 152 -9.48 -11.89 -11.54
N THR A 153 -9.51 -10.73 -10.88
CA THR A 153 -10.24 -9.55 -11.38
C THR A 153 -9.34 -8.43 -11.86
N LEU A 154 -8.05 -8.45 -11.51
CA LEU A 154 -7.10 -7.37 -11.82
C LEU A 154 -6.96 -7.14 -13.32
N GLU A 155 -6.70 -8.18 -14.11
CA GLU A 155 -6.46 -8.02 -15.56
C GLU A 155 -7.69 -7.46 -16.28
N HIS A 156 -8.88 -8.00 -15.99
CA HIS A 156 -10.13 -7.50 -16.55
C HIS A 156 -10.46 -6.07 -16.08
N GLY A 157 -10.25 -5.77 -14.79
CA GLY A 157 -10.46 -4.43 -14.24
C GLY A 157 -9.52 -3.40 -14.86
N MET A 158 -8.25 -3.77 -15.10
CA MET A 158 -7.29 -2.93 -15.79
C MET A 158 -7.72 -2.67 -17.24
N GLN A 159 -8.20 -3.67 -17.98
CA GLN A 159 -8.71 -3.47 -19.34
C GLN A 159 -9.90 -2.50 -19.38
N VAL A 160 -10.86 -2.64 -18.46
CA VAL A 160 -12.00 -1.73 -18.35
C VAL A 160 -11.54 -0.29 -18.07
N LEU A 161 -10.64 -0.13 -17.09
CA LEU A 161 -10.10 1.17 -16.72
C LEU A 161 -9.30 1.80 -17.88
N GLU A 162 -8.43 1.04 -18.54
CA GLU A 162 -7.66 1.51 -19.68
C GLU A 162 -8.56 1.92 -20.85
N GLY A 163 -9.62 1.17 -21.12
CA GLY A 163 -10.64 1.50 -22.11
C GLY A 163 -11.35 2.82 -21.78
N ALA A 164 -11.70 3.03 -20.50
CA ALA A 164 -12.33 4.28 -20.05
C ALA A 164 -11.36 5.49 -20.17
N LEU A 165 -10.11 5.31 -19.75
CA LEU A 165 -9.07 6.35 -19.77
C LEU A 165 -8.48 6.62 -21.17
N SER A 166 -8.76 5.77 -22.16
CA SER A 166 -8.30 5.99 -23.55
C SER A 166 -9.02 7.15 -24.25
N LYS A 167 -10.19 7.52 -23.74
CA LYS A 167 -10.98 8.65 -24.23
C LYS A 167 -10.30 9.96 -23.79
N LYS A 168 -10.39 11.02 -24.60
CA LYS A 168 -9.92 12.38 -24.23
C LYS A 168 -10.85 13.01 -23.16
N ILE A 169 -10.85 12.44 -21.97
CA ILE A 169 -11.62 12.89 -20.81
C ILE A 169 -10.69 13.56 -19.78
N LYS A 170 -11.22 14.51 -19.02
CA LYS A 170 -10.52 15.12 -17.88
C LYS A 170 -10.93 14.51 -16.54
N VAL A 171 -12.12 13.91 -16.50
CA VAL A 171 -12.74 13.33 -15.31
C VAL A 171 -13.28 11.95 -15.71
N LEU A 172 -12.91 10.91 -14.96
CA LEU A 172 -13.52 9.59 -15.01
C LEU A 172 -14.84 9.63 -14.24
N ASP A 173 -15.93 9.21 -14.87
CA ASP A 173 -17.25 9.22 -14.26
C ASP A 173 -17.36 8.27 -13.05
N GLY A 174 -18.18 8.67 -12.09
CA GLY A 174 -18.37 7.93 -10.85
C GLY A 174 -18.99 6.55 -11.04
N GLU A 175 -19.82 6.35 -12.07
CA GLU A 175 -20.44 5.05 -12.38
C GLU A 175 -19.40 4.03 -12.85
N THR A 176 -18.44 4.45 -13.70
CA THR A 176 -17.31 3.60 -14.09
C THR A 176 -16.39 3.31 -12.91
N ALA A 177 -16.11 4.30 -12.07
CA ALA A 177 -15.31 4.09 -10.85
C ALA A 177 -16.02 3.13 -9.87
N PHE A 178 -17.34 3.24 -9.74
CA PHE A 178 -18.16 2.35 -8.92
C PHE A 178 -18.17 0.93 -9.49
N ARG A 179 -18.31 0.77 -10.81
CA ARG A 179 -18.20 -0.55 -11.46
C ARG A 179 -16.84 -1.20 -11.22
N LEU A 180 -15.75 -0.43 -11.28
CA LEU A 180 -14.41 -0.91 -10.95
C LEU A 180 -14.32 -1.39 -9.50
N TYR A 181 -14.95 -0.67 -8.58
CA TYR A 181 -15.04 -1.03 -7.17
C TYR A 181 -15.89 -2.28 -6.91
N ASP A 182 -17.13 -2.28 -7.36
CA ASP A 182 -18.12 -3.32 -7.09
C ASP A 182 -17.80 -4.63 -7.83
N THR A 183 -17.54 -4.55 -9.14
CA THR A 183 -17.38 -5.74 -9.99
C THR A 183 -15.95 -6.29 -9.96
N PHE A 184 -14.94 -5.41 -9.97
CA PHE A 184 -13.54 -5.81 -10.11
C PHE A 184 -12.75 -5.66 -8.81
N GLY A 185 -13.36 -5.08 -7.76
CA GLY A 185 -12.73 -4.90 -6.46
C GLY A 185 -11.63 -3.85 -6.44
N PHE A 186 -11.64 -2.87 -7.35
CA PHE A 186 -10.65 -1.80 -7.37
C PHE A 186 -11.06 -0.72 -6.35
N PRO A 187 -10.28 -0.51 -5.28
CA PRO A 187 -10.55 0.60 -4.39
C PRO A 187 -10.55 1.93 -5.15
N LEU A 188 -11.40 2.88 -4.75
CA LEU A 188 -11.50 4.19 -5.40
C LEU A 188 -10.14 4.89 -5.50
N ASP A 189 -9.30 4.80 -4.46
CA ASP A 189 -7.95 5.36 -4.45
C ASP A 189 -7.00 4.67 -5.44
N LEU A 190 -7.14 3.36 -5.68
CA LEU A 190 -6.38 2.65 -6.71
C LEU A 190 -6.78 3.15 -8.11
N THR A 191 -8.09 3.26 -8.37
CA THR A 191 -8.62 3.83 -9.62
C THR A 191 -8.14 5.27 -9.82
N ALA A 192 -8.19 6.08 -8.76
CA ALA A 192 -7.74 7.47 -8.78
C ALA A 192 -6.23 7.62 -9.00
N ASP A 193 -5.41 6.74 -8.42
CA ASP A 193 -3.96 6.74 -8.62
C ASP A 193 -3.60 6.44 -10.08
N ILE A 194 -4.27 5.48 -10.71
CA ILE A 194 -4.08 5.16 -12.14
C ILE A 194 -4.56 6.31 -13.03
N ALA A 195 -5.73 6.90 -12.74
CA ALA A 195 -6.24 8.05 -13.49
C ALA A 195 -5.30 9.26 -13.38
N ARG A 196 -4.74 9.51 -12.19
CA ARG A 196 -3.80 10.62 -11.94
C ARG A 196 -2.51 10.49 -12.76
N GLU A 197 -1.98 9.29 -12.96
CA GLU A 197 -0.82 9.05 -13.85
C GLU A 197 -1.06 9.53 -15.29
N ARG A 198 -2.33 9.67 -15.71
CA ARG A 198 -2.73 10.20 -17.03
C ARG A 198 -3.28 11.62 -16.98
N GLY A 199 -3.20 12.31 -15.83
CA GLY A 199 -3.74 13.66 -15.65
C GLY A 199 -5.27 13.71 -15.60
N ILE A 200 -5.93 12.60 -15.24
CA ILE A 200 -7.40 12.47 -15.18
C ILE A 200 -7.81 12.40 -13.70
N SER A 201 -8.83 13.15 -13.30
CA SER A 201 -9.43 13.06 -11.96
C SER A 201 -10.60 12.07 -11.94
N VAL A 202 -11.06 11.64 -10.76
CA VAL A 202 -12.23 10.78 -10.61
C VAL A 202 -13.38 11.58 -9.99
N ASP A 203 -14.59 11.39 -10.50
CA ASP A 203 -15.80 11.98 -9.95
C ASP A 203 -16.22 11.27 -8.65
N ASN A 204 -15.71 11.78 -7.53
CA ASN A 204 -16.03 11.25 -6.20
C ASN A 204 -17.51 11.41 -5.84
N GLU A 205 -18.16 12.52 -6.23
CA GLU A 205 -19.58 12.72 -5.93
C GLU A 205 -20.45 11.72 -6.71
N GLY A 206 -20.11 11.45 -7.97
CA GLY A 206 -20.77 10.42 -8.75
C GLY A 206 -20.55 9.02 -8.20
N PHE A 207 -19.34 8.72 -7.70
CA PHE A 207 -19.03 7.44 -7.06
C PHE A 207 -19.86 7.23 -5.79
N GLU A 208 -19.91 8.22 -4.89
CA GLU A 208 -20.68 8.14 -3.64
C GLU A 208 -22.19 8.04 -3.88
N LYS A 209 -22.70 8.59 -4.99
CA LYS A 209 -24.10 8.42 -5.40
C LYS A 209 -24.42 7.01 -5.91
N ALA A 210 -23.41 6.30 -6.39
CA ALA A 210 -23.56 4.95 -6.95
C ALA A 210 -23.33 3.85 -5.89
N MET A 211 -22.66 4.17 -4.77
CA MET A 211 -22.42 3.28 -3.62
C MET A 211 -23.67 3.08 -2.76
#